data_AF-A0A536W6N9-F1
#
_entry.id   AF-A0A536W6N9-F1
#
_cell.length_a   1.000
_cell.length_b   1.000
_cell.length_c   1.000
_cell.angle_alpha   90.00
_cell.angle_beta   90.00
_cell.angle_gamma   90.00
#
_symmetry.space_group_name_H-M   'P 1'
#
loop_
_entity.id
_entity.type
_entity.pdbx_description
1 polymer ?
#
loop_
_entity_poly.entity_id
_entity_poly.type
_entity_poly.pdbx_seq_one_letter_code
_entity_poly.pdbx_strand_id
1 'polypeptide(L)'
;MSAGFKGRREDLRLVTGQGKYTSDWNLPGQLYGSFLRSDRAHAEIVSVDTAPALASSGVVAVLTGADTAKAGFKSTPQLARYPGRGGATIKVPHRDGLANGRVRFVGQEVALVVAKTALAAQDAAEKIEVEYRDLPAVVDAEEALAPGAEQLYPEIPGNLCFDYEYGDEAKTDEAFAQAAHVTRIVLDSQRMVGNPMEPKACLAAYDAEAGRYDLYVSSQGLSLMRGSASGITGIPAEKIGVHAHDVGGGFGIRSDAYAEYCVAMLAAKTLGKPVKWTSSRSETFLSDYHGRAAKLTG
;
A
#
# COMPACT_ATOMS: atom_id res chain seq x y z
N MET A 1 20.56 -24.05 38.73
CA MET A 1 20.40 -22.72 38.10
C MET A 1 21.00 -22.78 36.72
N SER A 2 20.19 -22.99 35.68
CA SER A 2 20.68 -23.07 34.30
C SER A 2 21.33 -21.73 33.93
N ALA A 3 22.60 -21.76 33.52
CA ALA A 3 23.32 -20.60 33.05
C ALA A 3 22.49 -19.90 31.95
N GLY A 4 21.97 -18.72 32.26
CA GLY A 4 21.04 -18.00 31.40
C GLY A 4 21.66 -17.70 30.04
N PHE A 5 20.90 -17.97 28.97
CA PHE A 5 21.25 -17.61 27.61
C PHE A 5 21.76 -16.16 27.54
N LYS A 6 22.99 -15.97 27.04
CA LYS A 6 23.62 -14.65 26.85
C LYS A 6 23.29 -14.13 25.45
N GLY A 7 22.18 -13.44 25.31
CA GLY A 7 21.78 -12.73 24.09
C GLY A 7 20.71 -11.68 24.40
N ARG A 8 20.12 -11.08 23.36
CA ARG A 8 19.00 -10.15 23.55
C ARG A 8 17.80 -10.90 24.12
N ARG A 9 16.88 -10.17 24.76
CA ARG A 9 15.69 -10.76 25.41
C ARG A 9 14.82 -11.52 24.41
N GLU A 10 14.77 -11.05 23.17
CA GLU A 10 13.99 -11.60 22.07
C GLU A 10 14.62 -12.85 21.46
N ASP A 11 15.93 -13.01 21.55
CA ASP A 11 16.67 -14.01 20.76
C ASP A 11 16.21 -15.43 21.09
N LEU A 12 16.00 -15.76 22.38
CA LEU A 12 15.60 -17.12 22.78
C LEU A 12 14.35 -17.59 22.03
N ARG A 13 13.31 -16.76 21.92
CA ARG A 13 12.09 -17.13 21.19
C ARG A 13 12.29 -17.09 19.67
N LEU A 14 13.10 -16.17 19.14
CA LEU A 14 13.33 -16.05 17.69
C LEU A 14 14.13 -17.23 17.13
N VAL A 15 15.21 -17.65 17.81
CA VAL A 15 16.11 -18.71 17.32
C VAL A 15 15.56 -20.13 17.56
N THR A 16 14.53 -20.26 18.40
CA THR A 16 13.86 -21.54 18.68
C THR A 16 12.56 -21.73 17.92
N GLY A 17 12.23 -20.83 16.97
CA GLY A 17 10.99 -20.89 16.19
C GLY A 17 9.74 -20.53 16.99
N GLN A 18 9.89 -19.89 18.15
CA GLN A 18 8.81 -19.41 19.02
C GLN A 18 8.50 -17.92 18.81
N GLY A 19 9.06 -17.30 17.76
CA GLY A 19 8.62 -15.99 17.29
C GLY A 19 7.20 -16.07 16.73
N LYS A 20 6.47 -14.96 16.76
CA LYS A 20 5.10 -14.88 16.24
C LYS A 20 4.98 -13.70 15.28
N TYR A 21 5.14 -13.99 13.99
CA TYR A 21 4.99 -13.05 12.89
C TYR A 21 3.54 -12.98 12.42
N THR A 22 3.25 -12.08 11.49
CA THR A 22 1.88 -11.83 11.03
C THR A 22 1.21 -13.08 10.46
N SER A 23 1.96 -13.85 9.66
CA SER A 23 1.45 -15.07 9.04
C SER A 23 1.35 -16.26 10.01
N ASP A 24 1.77 -16.13 11.27
CA ASP A 24 1.62 -17.19 12.27
C ASP A 24 0.27 -17.10 13.01
N TRP A 25 -0.41 -15.96 12.93
CA TRP A 25 -1.76 -15.79 13.45
C TRP A 25 -2.76 -16.62 12.62
N ASN A 26 -3.58 -17.41 13.30
CA ASN A 26 -4.71 -18.10 12.69
C ASN A 26 -5.94 -17.95 13.60
N LEU A 27 -7.11 -17.78 12.98
CA LEU A 27 -8.40 -17.67 13.67
C LEU A 27 -9.37 -18.76 13.16
N PRO A 28 -10.29 -19.25 14.01
CA PRO A 28 -11.26 -20.26 13.61
C PRO A 28 -12.08 -19.80 12.39
N GLY A 29 -12.26 -20.70 11.42
CA GLY A 29 -13.09 -20.46 10.24
C GLY A 29 -12.56 -19.41 9.27
N GLN A 30 -11.29 -18.99 9.39
CA GLN A 30 -10.68 -18.02 8.49
C GLN A 30 -10.74 -18.48 7.03
N LEU A 31 -10.85 -17.51 6.14
CA LEU A 31 -10.69 -17.64 4.70
C LEU A 31 -9.35 -17.02 4.27
N TYR A 32 -8.98 -17.22 3.01
CA TYR A 32 -7.73 -16.77 2.46
C TYR A 32 -7.98 -15.88 1.25
N GLY A 33 -7.30 -14.73 1.22
CA GLY A 33 -7.33 -13.78 0.13
C GLY A 33 -6.19 -13.98 -0.86
N SER A 34 -6.42 -13.66 -2.13
CA SER A 34 -5.39 -13.45 -3.16
C SER A 34 -5.79 -12.27 -4.03
N PHE A 35 -4.88 -11.32 -4.26
CA PHE A 35 -5.16 -10.15 -5.08
C PHE A 35 -4.79 -10.43 -6.54
N LEU A 36 -5.72 -10.14 -7.45
CA LEU A 36 -5.36 -9.92 -8.86
C LEU A 36 -4.77 -8.52 -8.97
N ARG A 37 -3.62 -8.41 -9.65
CA ARG A 37 -2.89 -7.16 -9.84
C ARG A 37 -2.81 -6.79 -11.32
N SER A 38 -2.79 -5.49 -11.58
CA SER A 38 -2.63 -4.93 -12.92
C SER A 38 -1.28 -5.35 -13.51
N ASP A 39 -1.31 -5.86 -14.74
CA ASP A 39 -0.15 -6.04 -15.61
C ASP A 39 0.04 -4.84 -16.57
N ARG A 40 -0.74 -3.76 -16.39
CA ARG A 40 -0.66 -2.51 -17.14
C ARG A 40 -0.14 -1.37 -16.27
N ALA A 41 0.72 -0.54 -16.87
CA ALA A 41 1.28 0.65 -16.23
C ALA A 41 0.28 1.82 -16.19
N HIS A 42 -0.55 1.96 -17.22
CA HIS A 42 -1.63 2.95 -17.26
C HIS A 42 -2.69 2.46 -18.26
N ALA A 43 -3.92 2.26 -17.79
CA ALA A 43 -5.01 1.81 -18.65
C ALA A 43 -6.37 2.09 -18.00
N GLU A 44 -7.38 2.31 -18.83
CA GLU A 44 -8.78 2.28 -18.39
C GLU A 44 -9.24 0.83 -18.24
N ILE A 45 -9.98 0.56 -17.18
CA ILE A 45 -10.64 -0.73 -16.97
C ILE A 45 -11.98 -0.68 -17.70
N VAL A 46 -12.09 -1.41 -18.81
CA VAL A 46 -13.33 -1.51 -19.60
C VAL A 46 -14.30 -2.45 -18.89
N SER A 47 -13.82 -3.62 -18.45
CA SER A 47 -14.60 -4.57 -17.67
C SER A 47 -13.72 -5.50 -16.82
N VAL A 48 -14.31 -6.06 -15.76
CA VAL A 48 -13.72 -7.10 -14.92
C VAL A 48 -14.71 -8.25 -14.83
N ASP A 49 -14.46 -9.35 -15.54
CA ASP A 49 -15.27 -10.56 -15.43
C ASP A 49 -14.75 -11.45 -14.30
N THR A 50 -15.59 -11.59 -13.27
CA THR A 50 -15.29 -12.38 -12.08
C THR A 50 -16.02 -13.72 -12.06
N ALA A 51 -16.88 -14.00 -13.05
CA ALA A 51 -17.71 -15.19 -13.06
C ALA A 51 -16.90 -16.50 -13.07
N PRO A 52 -15.80 -16.65 -13.83
CA PRO A 52 -15.00 -17.88 -13.80
C PRO A 52 -14.28 -18.10 -12.46
N ALA A 53 -13.85 -17.02 -11.81
CA ALA A 53 -13.26 -17.07 -10.47
C ALA A 53 -14.32 -17.49 -9.43
N LEU A 54 -15.51 -16.87 -9.44
CA LEU A 54 -16.61 -17.21 -8.54
C LEU A 54 -17.10 -18.65 -8.69
N ALA A 55 -17.06 -19.20 -9.90
CA ALA A 55 -17.44 -20.59 -10.17
C ALA A 55 -16.37 -21.61 -9.70
N SER A 56 -15.18 -21.17 -9.29
CA SER A 56 -14.10 -22.07 -8.90
C SER A 56 -14.33 -22.72 -7.54
N SER A 57 -13.97 -24.00 -7.43
CA SER A 57 -14.14 -24.77 -6.20
C SER A 57 -13.42 -24.12 -5.02
N GLY A 58 -14.16 -23.90 -3.93
CA GLY A 58 -13.61 -23.33 -2.70
C GLY A 58 -13.58 -21.80 -2.65
N VAL A 59 -13.88 -21.10 -3.74
CA VAL A 59 -14.07 -19.64 -3.74
C VAL A 59 -15.37 -19.30 -3.00
N VAL A 60 -15.31 -18.24 -2.21
CA VAL A 60 -16.41 -17.75 -1.37
C VAL A 60 -16.89 -16.40 -1.86
N ALA A 61 -15.98 -15.52 -2.28
CA ALA A 61 -16.31 -14.22 -2.84
C ALA A 61 -15.18 -13.68 -3.73
N VAL A 62 -15.53 -12.72 -4.58
CA VAL A 62 -14.60 -11.86 -5.30
C VAL A 62 -15.05 -10.43 -5.06
N LEU A 63 -14.14 -9.57 -4.60
CA LEU A 63 -14.37 -8.14 -4.42
C LEU A 63 -13.64 -7.38 -5.53
N THR A 64 -14.25 -6.29 -6.00
CA THR A 64 -13.74 -5.41 -7.06
C THR A 64 -13.70 -3.95 -6.59
N GLY A 65 -13.22 -3.05 -7.44
CA GLY A 65 -13.28 -1.60 -7.21
C GLY A 65 -14.67 -1.10 -6.79
N ALA A 66 -15.73 -1.67 -7.37
CA ALA A 66 -17.12 -1.31 -7.05
C ALA A 66 -17.47 -1.56 -5.57
N ASP A 67 -16.96 -2.63 -4.96
CA ASP A 67 -17.21 -2.96 -3.56
C ASP A 67 -16.55 -1.96 -2.61
N THR A 68 -15.30 -1.57 -2.90
CA THR A 68 -14.59 -0.55 -2.11
C THR A 68 -15.20 0.84 -2.27
N ALA A 69 -15.66 1.19 -3.47
CA ALA A 69 -16.39 2.43 -3.73
C ALA A 69 -17.74 2.46 -2.98
N LYS A 70 -18.51 1.36 -3.02
CA LYS A 70 -19.76 1.21 -2.27
C LYS A 70 -19.55 1.28 -0.76
N ALA A 71 -18.43 0.77 -0.26
CA ALA A 71 -18.03 0.87 1.14
C ALA A 71 -17.62 2.31 1.55
N GLY A 72 -17.48 3.23 0.59
CA GLY A 72 -17.08 4.61 0.83
C GLY A 72 -15.61 4.77 1.18
N PHE A 73 -14.75 3.86 0.69
CA PHE A 73 -13.32 3.96 0.91
C PHE A 73 -12.77 5.25 0.28
N LYS A 74 -11.82 5.84 0.98
CA LYS A 74 -11.10 7.06 0.64
C LYS A 74 -9.62 6.73 0.46
N SER A 75 -8.84 7.77 0.20
CA SER A 75 -7.38 7.67 0.09
C SER A 75 -6.69 7.71 1.44
N THR A 76 -5.43 7.26 1.44
CA THR A 76 -4.51 7.46 2.57
C THR A 76 -4.44 8.96 2.91
N PRO A 77 -4.61 9.33 4.20
CA PRO A 77 -4.61 10.73 4.59
C PRO A 77 -3.25 11.39 4.38
N GLN A 78 -3.28 12.70 4.13
CA GLN A 78 -2.08 13.53 4.02
C GLN A 78 -1.27 13.54 5.32
N LEU A 79 0.01 13.15 5.25
CA LEU A 79 0.90 13.16 6.41
C LEU A 79 1.55 14.53 6.69
N ALA A 80 1.89 15.29 5.65
CA ALA A 80 2.57 16.58 5.75
C ALA A 80 1.59 17.75 5.62
N ARG A 81 1.66 18.76 6.48
CA ARG A 81 0.70 19.90 6.50
C ARG A 81 1.34 21.29 6.40
N TYR A 82 2.59 21.38 5.98
CA TYR A 82 3.29 22.65 5.83
C TYR A 82 2.99 23.31 4.46
N PRO A 83 3.00 24.65 4.37
CA PRO A 83 2.78 25.35 3.12
C PRO A 83 3.98 25.17 2.18
N GLY A 84 3.68 25.03 0.89
CA GLY A 84 4.64 25.06 -0.20
C GLY A 84 4.93 26.48 -0.70
N ARG A 85 5.63 26.57 -1.84
CA ARG A 85 5.93 27.85 -2.51
C ARG A 85 4.62 28.62 -2.76
N GLY A 86 4.63 29.91 -2.45
CA GLY A 86 3.44 30.78 -2.59
C GLY A 86 2.22 30.36 -1.76
N GLY A 87 2.41 29.55 -0.70
CA GLY A 87 1.31 29.06 0.14
C GLY A 87 0.58 27.83 -0.41
N ALA A 88 1.14 27.15 -1.41
CA ALA A 88 0.54 25.96 -2.00
C ALA A 88 0.31 24.85 -0.97
N THR A 89 -0.78 24.09 -1.14
CA THR A 89 -1.08 22.90 -0.33
C THR A 89 -0.79 21.64 -1.13
N ILE A 90 -0.33 20.57 -0.47
CA ILE A 90 -0.15 19.26 -1.11
C ILE A 90 -1.49 18.79 -1.69
N LYS A 91 -1.49 18.44 -2.97
CA LYS A 91 -2.62 17.79 -3.64
C LYS A 91 -2.48 16.28 -3.44
N VAL A 92 -3.44 15.67 -2.77
CA VAL A 92 -3.45 14.23 -2.53
C VAL A 92 -4.33 13.56 -3.59
N PRO A 93 -3.78 12.71 -4.47
CA PRO A 93 -4.58 12.02 -5.47
C PRO A 93 -5.52 11.02 -4.83
N HIS A 94 -6.71 10.83 -5.41
CA HIS A 94 -7.58 9.76 -4.95
C HIS A 94 -7.01 8.38 -5.34
N ARG A 95 -6.75 7.51 -4.38
CA ARG A 95 -6.32 6.12 -4.55
C ARG A 95 -7.40 5.17 -4.06
N ASP A 96 -7.94 4.38 -4.97
CA ASP A 96 -8.94 3.37 -4.64
C ASP A 96 -8.33 2.22 -3.83
N GLY A 97 -9.17 1.55 -3.00
CA GLY A 97 -8.76 0.34 -2.30
C GLY A 97 -8.55 -0.85 -3.25
N LEU A 98 -9.34 -0.91 -4.33
CA LEU A 98 -9.16 -1.75 -5.50
C LEU A 98 -9.40 -0.86 -6.72
N ALA A 99 -8.55 -0.93 -7.74
CA ALA A 99 -8.63 -0.09 -8.92
C ALA A 99 -10.03 -0.07 -9.51
N ASN A 100 -10.58 1.13 -9.70
CA ASN A 100 -11.92 1.34 -10.22
C ASN A 100 -11.88 2.26 -11.44
N GLY A 101 -12.25 1.74 -12.60
CA GLY A 101 -12.23 2.45 -13.87
C GLY A 101 -10.84 2.72 -14.49
N ARG A 102 -9.75 2.73 -13.70
CA ARG A 102 -8.39 2.95 -14.21
C ARG A 102 -7.31 2.33 -13.32
N VAL A 103 -6.31 1.72 -13.95
CA VAL A 103 -5.04 1.32 -13.32
C VAL A 103 -3.95 2.32 -13.69
N ARG A 104 -3.02 2.59 -12.76
CA ARG A 104 -2.03 3.67 -12.83
C ARG A 104 -0.59 3.23 -12.55
N PHE A 105 -0.39 1.94 -12.28
CA PHE A 105 0.92 1.31 -12.20
C PHE A 105 0.78 -0.22 -12.29
N VAL A 106 1.84 -0.88 -12.79
CA VAL A 106 1.95 -2.34 -12.75
C VAL A 106 2.02 -2.78 -11.29
N GLY A 107 1.17 -3.72 -10.90
CA GLY A 107 1.06 -4.19 -9.52
C GLY A 107 -0.13 -3.64 -8.75
N GLN A 108 -0.86 -2.65 -9.29
CA GLN A 108 -2.03 -2.10 -8.61
C GLN A 108 -3.10 -3.17 -8.41
N GLU A 109 -3.72 -3.21 -7.24
CA GLU A 109 -4.76 -4.19 -6.89
C GLU A 109 -6.02 -3.94 -7.71
N VAL A 110 -6.55 -4.96 -8.39
CA VAL A 110 -7.75 -4.86 -9.24
C VAL A 110 -8.93 -5.59 -8.60
N ALA A 111 -8.67 -6.77 -8.04
CA ALA A 111 -9.68 -7.58 -7.37
C ALA A 111 -9.06 -8.36 -6.20
N LEU A 112 -9.89 -8.71 -5.21
CA LEU A 112 -9.55 -9.65 -4.15
C LEU A 112 -10.42 -10.90 -4.30
N VAL A 113 -9.82 -12.06 -4.54
CA VAL A 113 -10.49 -13.35 -4.43
C VAL A 113 -10.36 -13.87 -2.99
N VAL A 114 -11.46 -14.34 -2.41
CA VAL A 114 -11.49 -14.95 -1.09
C VAL A 114 -11.96 -16.39 -1.20
N ALA A 115 -11.16 -17.34 -0.69
CA ALA A 115 -11.44 -18.77 -0.77
C ALA A 115 -11.15 -19.51 0.54
N LYS A 116 -11.52 -20.80 0.60
CA LYS A 116 -11.30 -21.68 1.76
C LYS A 116 -9.84 -22.04 1.99
N THR A 117 -8.98 -21.92 0.97
CA THR A 117 -7.53 -22.15 1.07
C THR A 117 -6.78 -21.08 0.27
N ALA A 118 -5.52 -20.82 0.63
CA ALA A 118 -4.68 -19.85 -0.07
C ALA A 118 -4.47 -20.24 -1.55
N LEU A 119 -4.22 -21.52 -1.83
CA LEU A 119 -4.07 -22.03 -3.19
C LEU A 119 -5.34 -21.84 -4.03
N ALA A 120 -6.52 -22.14 -3.48
CA ALA A 120 -7.77 -21.93 -4.21
C ALA A 120 -8.04 -20.44 -4.52
N ALA A 121 -7.64 -19.53 -3.61
CA ALA A 121 -7.74 -18.10 -3.85
C ALA A 121 -6.79 -17.66 -4.98
N GLN A 122 -5.56 -18.18 -4.99
CA GLN A 122 -4.57 -17.89 -6.01
C GLN A 122 -4.99 -18.42 -7.39
N ASP A 123 -5.36 -19.70 -7.49
CA ASP A 123 -5.77 -20.34 -8.74
C ASP A 123 -7.01 -19.66 -9.36
N ALA A 124 -7.93 -19.18 -8.52
CA ALA A 124 -9.12 -18.49 -8.99
C ALA A 124 -8.87 -17.02 -9.36
N ALA A 125 -7.88 -16.35 -8.76
CA ALA A 125 -7.50 -14.99 -9.16
C ALA A 125 -7.04 -14.94 -10.63
N GLU A 126 -6.29 -15.94 -11.08
CA GLU A 126 -5.84 -16.08 -12.48
C GLU A 126 -6.97 -16.33 -13.50
N LYS A 127 -8.20 -16.58 -13.02
CA LYS A 127 -9.37 -16.78 -13.89
C LYS A 127 -10.23 -15.52 -14.04
N ILE A 128 -9.86 -14.42 -13.37
CA ILE A 128 -10.52 -13.14 -13.57
C ILE A 128 -9.99 -12.55 -14.88
N GLU A 129 -10.90 -12.23 -15.80
CA GLU A 129 -10.55 -11.59 -17.05
C GLU A 129 -10.77 -10.08 -16.93
N VAL A 130 -9.73 -9.31 -17.23
CA VAL A 130 -9.80 -7.84 -17.21
C VAL A 130 -9.58 -7.31 -18.62
N GLU A 131 -10.56 -6.58 -19.13
CA GLU A 131 -10.42 -5.87 -20.39
C GLU A 131 -9.90 -4.47 -20.10
N TYR A 132 -8.74 -4.15 -20.70
CA TYR A 132 -8.09 -2.86 -20.59
C TYR A 132 -8.11 -2.11 -21.91
N ARG A 133 -8.24 -0.79 -21.82
CA ARG A 133 -7.85 0.14 -22.88
C ARG A 133 -6.58 0.86 -22.43
N ASP A 134 -5.46 0.52 -23.06
CA ASP A 134 -4.16 1.08 -22.71
C ASP A 134 -4.11 2.60 -22.92
N LEU A 135 -3.46 3.28 -21.99
CA LEU A 135 -3.17 4.70 -22.03
C LEU A 135 -1.64 4.91 -22.03
N PRO A 136 -1.14 6.04 -22.55
CA PRO A 136 0.29 6.35 -22.46
C PRO A 136 0.75 6.34 -21.00
N ALA A 137 1.85 5.64 -20.71
CA ALA A 137 2.46 5.65 -19.38
C ALA A 137 3.61 6.66 -19.33
N VAL A 138 3.73 7.40 -18.23
CA VAL A 138 4.87 8.29 -17.98
C VAL A 138 5.62 7.78 -16.76
N VAL A 139 6.91 7.50 -16.93
CA VAL A 139 7.76 6.86 -15.90
C VAL A 139 8.86 7.78 -15.36
N ASP A 140 9.09 8.91 -16.04
CA ASP A 140 10.02 9.95 -15.62
C ASP A 140 9.27 11.16 -15.02
N ALA A 141 9.81 11.70 -13.93
CA ALA A 141 9.15 12.79 -13.20
C ALA A 141 9.22 14.14 -13.93
N GLU A 142 10.29 14.41 -14.69
CA GLU A 142 10.41 15.65 -15.46
C GLU A 142 9.52 15.59 -16.71
N GLU A 143 9.48 14.44 -17.39
CA GLU A 143 8.56 14.20 -18.51
C GLU A 143 7.09 14.33 -18.08
N ALA A 144 6.74 13.89 -16.87
CA ALA A 144 5.39 14.04 -16.33
C ALA A 144 4.95 15.50 -16.14
N LEU A 145 5.89 16.42 -16.00
CA LEU A 145 5.64 17.85 -15.85
C LEU A 145 5.68 18.62 -17.18
N ALA A 146 6.07 17.97 -18.29
CA ALA A 146 6.18 18.62 -19.58
C ALA A 146 4.80 19.04 -20.15
N PRO A 147 4.73 20.14 -20.92
CA PRO A 147 3.49 20.52 -21.60
C PRO A 147 2.97 19.39 -22.51
N GLY A 148 1.72 18.98 -22.30
CA GLY A 148 1.08 17.91 -23.07
C GLY A 148 1.40 16.48 -22.58
N ALA A 149 2.11 16.33 -21.46
CA ALA A 149 2.28 15.04 -20.79
C ALA A 149 0.92 14.42 -20.42
N GLU A 150 0.87 13.08 -20.41
CA GLU A 150 -0.35 12.35 -20.05
C GLU A 150 -0.80 12.72 -18.63
N GLN A 151 -2.07 13.09 -18.49
CA GLN A 151 -2.65 13.50 -17.22
C GLN A 151 -3.06 12.26 -16.41
N LEU A 152 -2.35 11.99 -15.30
CA LEU A 152 -2.59 10.77 -14.51
C LEU A 152 -3.84 10.86 -13.63
N TYR A 153 -4.05 12.03 -13.02
CA TYR A 153 -5.19 12.35 -12.15
C TYR A 153 -5.86 13.64 -12.61
N PRO A 154 -7.12 13.64 -13.08
CA PRO A 154 -7.80 14.85 -13.54
C PRO A 154 -7.82 16.00 -12.51
N GLU A 155 -7.85 15.66 -11.22
CA GLU A 155 -7.87 16.60 -10.09
C GLU A 155 -6.50 17.20 -9.73
N ILE A 156 -5.41 16.73 -10.36
CA ILE A 156 -4.03 17.23 -10.17
C ILE A 156 -3.45 17.70 -11.51
N PRO A 157 -3.91 18.85 -12.04
CA PRO A 157 -3.48 19.32 -13.36
C PRO A 157 -1.96 19.50 -13.41
N GLY A 158 -1.36 19.01 -14.50
CA GLY A 158 0.09 19.11 -14.76
C GLY A 158 0.94 18.17 -13.91
N ASN A 159 0.35 17.12 -13.32
CA ASN A 159 1.01 16.07 -12.53
C ASN A 159 1.84 16.54 -11.32
N LEU A 160 1.80 17.84 -10.97
CA LEU A 160 2.52 18.42 -9.85
C LEU A 160 1.68 18.35 -8.57
N CYS A 161 2.04 17.39 -7.69
CA CYS A 161 1.39 17.21 -6.39
C CYS A 161 1.76 18.31 -5.38
N PHE A 162 3.01 18.77 -5.39
CA PHE A 162 3.51 19.74 -4.42
C PHE A 162 4.80 20.42 -4.88
N ASP A 163 4.88 21.74 -4.70
CA ASP A 163 6.07 22.56 -4.90
C ASP A 163 6.45 23.17 -3.54
N TYR A 164 7.68 22.92 -3.10
CA TYR A 164 8.16 23.28 -1.77
C TYR A 164 9.55 23.90 -1.84
N GLU A 165 9.74 24.95 -1.04
CA GLU A 165 11.00 25.65 -0.89
C GLU A 165 11.34 25.80 0.60
N TYR A 166 12.62 25.85 0.91
CA TYR A 166 13.11 26.14 2.25
C TYR A 166 14.50 26.77 2.17
N GLY A 167 14.73 27.83 2.95
CA GLY A 167 15.99 28.57 2.96
C GLY A 167 15.82 30.02 2.50
N ASP A 168 16.93 30.64 2.12
CA ASP A 168 16.99 32.02 1.64
C ASP A 168 17.57 32.01 0.22
N GLU A 169 16.68 31.99 -0.78
CA GLU A 169 17.04 31.91 -2.20
C GLU A 169 17.90 33.10 -2.62
N ALA A 170 17.52 34.32 -2.22
CA ALA A 170 18.25 35.53 -2.57
C ALA A 170 19.69 35.57 -2.00
N LYS A 171 19.88 35.19 -0.72
CA LYS A 171 21.23 35.12 -0.15
C LYS A 171 22.06 33.99 -0.75
N THR A 172 21.42 32.88 -1.11
CA THR A 172 22.09 31.77 -1.79
C THR A 172 22.60 32.24 -3.15
N ASP A 173 21.77 32.93 -3.93
CA ASP A 173 22.14 33.50 -5.23
C ASP A 173 23.28 34.53 -5.12
N GLU A 174 23.22 35.43 -4.13
CA GLU A 174 24.30 36.38 -3.87
C GLU A 174 25.63 35.69 -3.56
N ALA A 175 25.60 34.66 -2.71
CA ALA A 175 26.78 33.88 -2.35
C ALA A 175 27.38 33.16 -3.58
N PHE A 176 26.54 32.58 -4.44
CA PHE A 176 26.99 31.93 -5.68
C PHE A 176 27.56 32.94 -6.69
N ALA A 177 27.00 34.15 -6.77
CA ALA A 177 27.49 35.19 -7.68
C ALA A 177 28.87 35.74 -7.30
N GLN A 178 29.23 35.70 -6.01
CA GLN A 178 30.51 36.19 -5.48
C GLN A 178 31.56 35.07 -5.30
N ALA A 179 31.19 33.81 -5.52
CA ALA A 179 32.08 32.68 -5.29
C ALA A 179 33.27 32.66 -6.27
N ALA A 180 34.49 32.45 -5.75
CA ALA A 180 35.68 32.30 -6.58
C ALA A 180 35.62 31.05 -7.48
N HIS A 181 34.91 30.01 -7.04
CA HIS A 181 34.70 28.77 -7.76
C HIS A 181 33.29 28.25 -7.53
N VAL A 182 32.63 27.82 -8.61
CA VAL A 182 31.32 27.17 -8.58
C VAL A 182 31.46 25.80 -9.24
N THR A 183 31.01 24.76 -8.54
CA THR A 183 30.88 23.40 -9.09
C THR A 183 29.41 23.07 -9.20
N ARG A 184 29.02 22.32 -10.23
CA ARG A 184 27.64 21.85 -10.43
C ARG A 184 27.63 20.33 -10.55
N ILE A 185 26.62 19.70 -9.97
CA ILE A 185 26.42 18.26 -9.99
C ILE A 185 24.95 17.91 -10.22
N VAL A 186 24.74 16.85 -10.99
CA VAL A 186 23.44 16.18 -11.11
C VAL A 186 23.61 14.77 -10.56
N LEU A 187 22.80 14.39 -9.59
CA LEU A 187 22.82 13.09 -8.94
C LEU A 187 21.47 12.41 -9.06
N ASP A 188 21.47 11.18 -9.60
CA ASP A 188 20.29 10.32 -9.63
C ASP A 188 20.28 9.38 -8.41
N SER A 189 19.42 9.69 -7.45
CA SER A 189 19.12 8.80 -6.32
C SER A 189 18.08 7.77 -6.77
N GLN A 190 18.58 6.64 -7.25
CA GLN A 190 17.79 5.53 -7.82
C GLN A 190 16.64 5.08 -6.91
N ARG A 191 15.51 4.69 -7.51
CA ARG A 191 14.35 4.12 -6.80
C ARG A 191 14.74 2.80 -6.12
N MET A 192 14.42 2.68 -4.83
CA MET A 192 14.75 1.47 -4.04
C MET A 192 13.51 0.87 -3.39
N VAL A 193 13.46 -0.47 -3.29
CA VAL A 193 12.43 -1.24 -2.58
C VAL A 193 12.92 -1.53 -1.16
N GLY A 194 12.03 -1.43 -0.16
CA GLY A 194 12.37 -1.71 1.25
C GLY A 194 12.68 -3.18 1.56
N ASN A 195 12.07 -4.10 0.82
CA ASN A 195 12.32 -5.55 0.77
C ASN A 195 12.54 -6.26 2.14
N PRO A 196 11.67 -6.08 3.16
CA PRO A 196 11.76 -6.84 4.40
C PRO A 196 11.62 -8.34 4.16
N MET A 197 12.31 -9.17 4.94
CA MET A 197 12.30 -10.63 4.75
C MET A 197 10.93 -11.27 4.99
N GLU A 198 10.14 -10.74 5.93
CA GLU A 198 8.70 -11.00 5.99
C GLU A 198 8.00 -10.19 4.87
N PRO A 199 7.24 -10.79 3.95
CA PRO A 199 6.39 -10.03 3.00
C PRO A 199 5.24 -9.31 3.71
N LYS A 200 4.49 -8.45 3.00
CA LYS A 200 3.21 -7.93 3.54
C LYS A 200 2.28 -9.10 3.87
N ALA A 201 1.61 -9.01 4.99
CA ALA A 201 0.59 -9.98 5.39
C ALA A 201 -0.42 -9.28 6.30
N CYS A 202 -1.63 -9.82 6.33
CA CYS A 202 -2.63 -9.43 7.30
C CYS A 202 -3.58 -10.58 7.62
N LEU A 203 -4.16 -10.55 8.82
CA LEU A 203 -5.39 -11.25 9.14
C LEU A 203 -6.38 -10.23 9.68
N ALA A 204 -7.50 -10.07 9.00
CA ALA A 204 -8.57 -9.19 9.43
C ALA A 204 -9.75 -10.00 9.95
N ALA A 205 -10.35 -9.56 11.06
CA ALA A 205 -11.58 -10.12 11.61
C ALA A 205 -12.54 -8.98 11.98
N TYR A 206 -13.85 -9.28 11.97
CA TYR A 206 -14.89 -8.36 12.38
C TYR A 206 -15.80 -9.04 13.40
N ASP A 207 -15.90 -8.44 14.58
CA ASP A 207 -16.87 -8.80 15.61
C ASP A 207 -18.15 -7.99 15.36
N ALA A 208 -19.20 -8.67 14.93
CA ALA A 208 -20.49 -8.06 14.65
C ALA A 208 -21.26 -7.63 15.92
N GLU A 209 -21.04 -8.31 17.05
CA GLU A 209 -21.69 -7.99 18.32
C GLU A 209 -21.06 -6.74 18.94
N ALA A 210 -19.74 -6.68 18.98
CA ALA A 210 -19.00 -5.52 19.48
C ALA A 210 -18.89 -4.37 18.44
N GLY A 211 -19.17 -4.66 17.16
CA GLY A 211 -19.01 -3.72 16.06
C GLY A 211 -17.56 -3.28 15.84
N ARG A 212 -16.59 -4.18 16.06
CA ARG A 212 -15.15 -3.88 16.12
C ARG A 212 -14.35 -4.74 15.13
N TYR A 213 -13.26 -4.19 14.61
CA TYR A 213 -12.31 -4.89 13.77
C TYR A 213 -11.04 -5.24 14.55
N ASP A 214 -10.51 -6.42 14.28
CA ASP A 214 -9.17 -6.81 14.70
C ASP A 214 -8.31 -7.05 13.44
N LEU A 215 -7.23 -6.29 13.33
CA LEU A 215 -6.29 -6.32 12.21
C LEU A 215 -4.91 -6.74 12.73
N TYR A 216 -4.51 -7.97 12.42
CA TYR A 216 -3.19 -8.50 12.70
C TYR A 216 -2.27 -8.21 11.52
N VAL A 217 -1.24 -7.40 11.72
CA VAL A 217 -0.35 -6.91 10.66
C VAL A 217 1.07 -6.75 11.16
N SER A 218 2.02 -6.80 10.24
CA SER A 218 3.39 -6.34 10.51
C SER A 218 3.42 -4.82 10.50
N SER A 219 3.70 -4.19 11.65
CA SER A 219 3.66 -2.74 11.79
C SER A 219 4.89 -2.18 12.51
N GLN A 220 5.42 -1.06 12.02
CA GLN A 220 6.44 -0.25 12.71
C GLN A 220 5.84 0.82 13.62
N GLY A 221 4.53 1.03 13.59
CA GLY A 221 3.86 2.08 14.35
C GLY A 221 2.35 1.89 14.38
N LEU A 222 1.83 1.33 15.48
CA LEU A 222 0.42 0.95 15.61
C LEU A 222 -0.53 2.15 15.49
N SER A 223 -0.15 3.32 16.03
CA SER A 223 -0.97 4.52 15.97
C SER A 223 -1.12 5.05 14.53
N LEU A 224 -0.05 5.04 13.75
CA LEU A 224 -0.07 5.46 12.34
C LEU A 224 -0.86 4.46 11.49
N MET A 225 -0.64 3.16 11.70
CA MET A 225 -1.36 2.08 11.03
C MET A 225 -2.87 2.18 11.27
N ARG A 226 -3.28 2.41 12.51
CA ARG A 226 -4.70 2.60 12.88
C ARG A 226 -5.28 3.88 12.29
N GLY A 227 -4.54 4.99 12.34
CA GLY A 227 -4.99 6.28 11.81
C GLY A 227 -5.17 6.26 10.30
N SER A 228 -4.23 5.66 9.57
CA SER A 228 -4.31 5.49 8.12
C SER A 228 -5.42 4.52 7.72
N ALA A 229 -5.56 3.38 8.39
CA ALA A 229 -6.69 2.45 8.15
C ALA A 229 -8.05 3.13 8.38
N SER A 230 -8.16 3.93 9.46
CA SER A 230 -9.35 4.74 9.74
C SER A 230 -9.61 5.78 8.65
N GLY A 231 -8.58 6.49 8.19
CA GLY A 231 -8.67 7.47 7.12
C GLY A 231 -9.14 6.88 5.79
N ILE A 232 -8.59 5.72 5.41
CA ILE A 232 -8.96 4.99 4.18
C ILE A 232 -10.38 4.44 4.27
N THR A 233 -10.74 3.79 5.38
CA THR A 233 -12.02 3.07 5.48
C THR A 233 -13.19 3.94 5.96
N GLY A 234 -12.91 5.10 6.56
CA GLY A 234 -13.90 5.91 7.28
C GLY A 234 -14.37 5.28 8.59
N ILE A 235 -13.84 4.13 9.00
CA ILE A 235 -14.17 3.47 10.26
C ILE A 235 -13.52 4.26 11.41
N PRO A 236 -14.23 4.59 12.49
CA PRO A 236 -13.64 5.26 13.64
C PRO A 236 -12.46 4.48 14.22
N ALA A 237 -11.35 5.15 14.51
CA ALA A 237 -10.10 4.52 14.92
C ALA A 237 -10.25 3.63 16.18
N GLU A 238 -11.11 4.01 17.12
CA GLU A 238 -11.42 3.24 18.32
C GLU A 238 -12.08 1.88 18.03
N LYS A 239 -12.71 1.73 16.86
CA LYS A 239 -13.29 0.47 16.38
C LYS A 239 -12.28 -0.41 15.63
N ILE A 240 -11.02 0.01 15.51
CA ILE A 240 -9.95 -0.75 14.84
C ILE A 240 -8.88 -1.12 15.86
N GLY A 241 -8.86 -2.39 16.28
CA GLY A 241 -7.75 -2.99 17.01
C GLY A 241 -6.64 -3.39 16.05
N VAL A 242 -5.44 -2.83 16.21
CA VAL A 242 -4.26 -3.23 15.42
C VAL A 242 -3.33 -4.04 16.31
N HIS A 243 -2.98 -5.24 15.85
CA HIS A 243 -2.17 -6.21 16.57
C HIS A 243 -0.89 -6.49 15.79
N ALA A 244 0.26 -6.25 16.42
CA ALA A 244 1.56 -6.67 15.92
C ALA A 244 2.35 -7.31 17.06
N HIS A 245 3.13 -8.36 16.75
CA HIS A 245 4.02 -9.00 17.71
C HIS A 245 5.44 -8.96 17.16
N ASP A 246 5.95 -10.03 16.57
CA ASP A 246 7.21 -10.00 15.86
C ASP A 246 7.04 -9.46 14.44
N VAL A 247 8.01 -8.64 14.00
CA VAL A 247 8.00 -7.99 12.69
C VAL A 247 9.31 -8.32 11.99
N GLY A 248 9.25 -9.04 10.88
CA GLY A 248 10.40 -9.52 10.11
C GLY A 248 11.03 -8.45 9.23
N GLY A 249 11.38 -7.31 9.84
CA GLY A 249 11.88 -6.11 9.18
C GLY A 249 10.76 -5.14 8.81
N GLY A 250 11.10 -3.86 8.70
CA GLY A 250 10.12 -2.83 8.35
C GLY A 250 10.68 -1.75 7.45
N PHE A 251 11.88 -1.23 7.75
CA PHE A 251 12.66 -0.37 6.85
C PHE A 251 11.91 0.88 6.32
N GLY A 252 10.88 1.34 7.06
CA GLY A 252 10.14 2.56 6.77
C GLY A 252 8.83 2.32 6.02
N ILE A 253 8.54 1.10 5.57
CA ILE A 253 7.40 0.80 4.69
C ILE A 253 6.20 0.18 5.43
N ARG A 254 6.21 0.12 6.77
CA ARG A 254 5.17 -0.54 7.59
C ARG A 254 4.53 0.34 8.65
N SER A 255 4.61 1.66 8.47
CA SER A 255 3.96 2.62 9.38
C SER A 255 2.49 2.81 9.03
N ASP A 256 2.18 2.96 7.75
CA ASP A 256 0.82 3.17 7.26
C ASP A 256 0.14 1.87 6.82
N ALA A 257 -1.18 1.87 6.86
CA ALA A 257 -2.00 0.83 6.29
C ALA A 257 -1.89 0.84 4.77
N TYR A 258 -1.79 -0.36 4.22
CA TYR A 258 -1.92 -0.60 2.79
C TYR A 258 -3.40 -0.82 2.44
N ALA A 259 -3.76 -0.52 1.19
CA ALA A 259 -5.10 -0.74 0.66
C ALA A 259 -5.55 -2.20 0.87
N GLU A 260 -4.65 -3.16 0.67
CA GLU A 260 -4.95 -4.59 0.85
C GLU A 260 -5.47 -4.92 2.26
N TYR A 261 -4.94 -4.27 3.29
CA TYR A 261 -5.36 -4.49 4.67
C TYR A 261 -6.80 -4.01 4.88
N CYS A 262 -7.14 -2.84 4.31
CA CYS A 262 -8.48 -2.28 4.36
C CYS A 262 -9.49 -3.12 3.55
N VAL A 263 -9.08 -3.65 2.40
CA VAL A 263 -9.92 -4.55 1.59
C VAL A 263 -10.14 -5.89 2.33
N ALA A 264 -9.13 -6.43 3.01
CA ALA A 264 -9.30 -7.61 3.87
C ALA A 264 -10.28 -7.35 5.03
N MET A 265 -10.26 -6.16 5.63
CA MET A 265 -11.26 -5.76 6.64
C MET A 265 -12.68 -5.73 6.05
N LEU A 266 -12.85 -5.16 4.85
CA LEU A 266 -14.14 -5.16 4.15
C LEU A 266 -14.63 -6.58 3.86
N ALA A 267 -13.76 -7.46 3.36
CA ALA A 267 -14.08 -8.85 3.10
C ALA A 267 -14.48 -9.58 4.40
N ALA A 268 -13.74 -9.37 5.48
CA ALA A 268 -14.03 -10.01 6.77
C ALA A 268 -15.41 -9.60 7.33
N LYS A 269 -15.75 -8.31 7.23
CA LYS A 269 -17.07 -7.80 7.61
C LYS A 269 -18.18 -8.38 6.74
N THR A 270 -17.97 -8.38 5.42
CA THR A 270 -18.98 -8.81 4.43
C THR A 270 -19.30 -10.29 4.56
N LEU A 271 -18.29 -11.12 4.85
CA LEU A 271 -18.42 -12.57 4.93
C LEU A 271 -18.73 -13.08 6.34
N GLY A 272 -18.62 -12.23 7.37
CA GLY A 272 -18.74 -12.62 8.77
C GLY A 272 -17.68 -13.66 9.20
N LYS A 273 -16.52 -13.67 8.53
CA LYS A 273 -15.42 -14.62 8.77
C LYS A 273 -14.07 -13.91 8.68
N PRO A 274 -13.06 -14.32 9.46
CA PRO A 274 -11.72 -13.74 9.33
C PRO A 274 -11.14 -13.97 7.91
N VAL A 275 -10.39 -13.02 7.38
CA VAL A 275 -9.72 -13.12 6.07
C VAL A 275 -8.23 -12.91 6.25
N LYS A 276 -7.44 -13.93 5.90
CA LYS A 276 -5.98 -13.91 5.91
C LYS A 276 -5.44 -13.69 4.51
N TRP A 277 -4.44 -12.84 4.38
CA TRP A 277 -3.68 -12.69 3.15
C TRP A 277 -2.20 -12.56 3.47
N THR A 278 -1.36 -13.19 2.65
CA THR A 278 0.09 -13.09 2.69
C THR A 278 0.56 -12.87 1.26
N SER A 279 1.25 -11.76 1.02
CA SER A 279 1.83 -11.44 -0.27
C SER A 279 3.00 -12.37 -0.62
N SER A 280 3.24 -12.54 -1.92
CA SER A 280 4.48 -13.12 -2.42
C SER A 280 5.64 -12.12 -2.40
N ARG A 281 6.87 -12.62 -2.56
CA ARG A 281 8.05 -11.74 -2.74
C ARG A 281 7.93 -10.88 -3.99
N SER A 282 7.35 -11.41 -5.09
CA SER A 282 7.17 -10.63 -6.32
C SER A 282 6.22 -9.45 -6.10
N GLU A 283 5.15 -9.65 -5.34
CA GLU A 283 4.23 -8.57 -4.98
C GLU A 283 4.89 -7.46 -4.15
N THR A 284 5.88 -7.79 -3.32
CA THR A 284 6.67 -6.78 -2.59
C THR A 284 7.37 -5.80 -3.55
N PHE A 285 7.90 -6.28 -4.68
CA PHE A 285 8.56 -5.40 -5.65
C PHE A 285 7.56 -4.53 -6.43
N LEU A 286 6.31 -4.97 -6.55
CA LEU A 286 5.28 -4.31 -7.34
C LEU A 286 4.41 -3.33 -6.52
N SER A 287 4.21 -3.59 -5.23
CA SER A 287 3.12 -2.96 -4.45
C SER A 287 3.53 -2.38 -3.09
N ASP A 288 4.77 -2.60 -2.64
CA ASP A 288 5.22 -1.98 -1.40
C ASP A 288 5.63 -0.52 -1.65
N TYR A 289 5.59 0.28 -0.59
CA TYR A 289 6.18 1.62 -0.65
C TYR A 289 7.67 1.54 -0.99
N HIS A 290 8.13 2.49 -1.79
CA HIS A 290 9.49 2.61 -2.29
C HIS A 290 10.10 3.92 -1.79
N GLY A 291 11.43 3.98 -1.76
CA GLY A 291 12.17 5.15 -1.32
C GLY A 291 13.06 5.72 -2.41
N ARG A 292 13.61 6.91 -2.14
CA ARG A 292 14.51 7.66 -3.04
C ARG A 292 13.76 8.14 -4.27
N ALA A 293 14.14 7.69 -5.48
CA ALA A 293 13.57 8.17 -6.74
C ALA A 293 13.64 9.70 -6.87
N ALA A 294 14.83 10.25 -6.62
CA ALA A 294 15.05 11.70 -6.62
C ALA A 294 16.20 12.06 -7.57
N LYS A 295 15.97 13.05 -8.42
CA LYS A 295 17.01 13.72 -9.19
C LYS A 295 17.39 15.00 -8.45
N LEU A 296 18.65 15.09 -8.04
CA LEU A 296 19.18 16.20 -7.25
C LEU A 296 20.11 17.01 -8.14
N THR A 297 19.83 18.31 -8.24
CA THR A 297 20.68 19.26 -8.99
C THR A 297 21.17 20.34 -8.02
N GLY A 298 22.45 20.66 -8.07
CA GLY A 298 23.07 21.69 -7.22
C GLY A 298 24.45 22.10 -7.69
#